data_AF-A0A427A564-F1
#
_entry.id   AF-A0A427A564-F1
#
_cell.length_a   1.000
_cell.length_b   1.000
_cell.length_c   1.000
_cell.angle_alpha   90.00
_cell.angle_beta   90.00
_cell.angle_gamma   90.00
#
_symmetry.space_group_name_H-M   'P 1'
#
loop_
_entity.id
_entity.type
_entity.pdbx_description
1 polymer ?
#
loop_
_entity_poly.entity_id
_entity_poly.type
_entity_poly.pdbx_seq_one_letter_code
_entity_poly.pdbx_strand_id
1 'polypeptide(L)'
;MKTASRLGKIFLVAMVYELYRSGLGETNFEKVCLFLFLATTVASLCTSNKEASPGWDTLMKVGCKLGESRIILCEEGTKHRLQKLQLNFPRLASVA
;
A
#
# COMPACT_ATOMS: atom_id res chain seq x y z
N MET A 1 -0.91 2.67 15.42
CA MET A 1 -0.01 1.79 14.62
C MET A 1 1.31 1.47 15.35
N LYS A 2 1.26 0.93 16.59
CA LYS A 2 2.50 0.65 17.35
C LYS A 2 3.17 -0.70 16.99
N THR A 3 2.46 -1.60 16.29
CA THR A 3 2.90 -2.99 16.00
C THR A 3 3.00 -3.33 14.51
N ALA A 4 2.73 -2.38 13.60
CA ALA A 4 2.84 -2.65 12.16
C ALA A 4 4.32 -2.91 11.78
N SER A 5 4.56 -3.96 11.00
CA SER A 5 5.90 -4.28 10.49
C SER A 5 6.46 -3.10 9.68
N ARG A 6 7.78 -2.99 9.61
CA ARG A 6 8.45 -1.89 8.89
C ARG A 6 8.02 -1.85 7.42
N LEU A 7 7.96 -3.01 6.78
CA LEU A 7 7.40 -3.19 5.44
C LEU A 7 5.94 -2.74 5.32
N GLY A 8 5.10 -3.01 6.32
CA GLY A 8 3.71 -2.53 6.34
C GLY A 8 3.61 -1.01 6.37
N LYS A 9 4.47 -0.34 7.14
CA LYS A 9 4.54 1.13 7.15
C LYS A 9 5.00 1.68 5.80
N ILE A 10 6.02 1.08 5.21
CA ILE A 10 6.53 1.45 3.88
C ILE A 10 5.44 1.28 2.81
N PHE A 11 4.70 0.16 2.84
CA PHE A 11 3.56 -0.09 1.95
C PHE A 11 2.48 0.99 2.06
N LEU A 12 2.12 1.37 3.29
CA LEU A 12 1.12 2.42 3.54
C LEU A 12 1.58 3.79 3.02
N VAL A 13 2.84 4.16 3.25
CA VAL A 13 3.40 5.41 2.72
C VAL A 13 3.36 5.43 1.19
N ALA A 14 3.71 4.32 0.54
CA ALA A 14 3.63 4.22 -0.91
C ALA A 14 2.18 4.35 -1.44
N MET A 15 1.21 3.73 -0.76
CA MET A 15 -0.21 3.92 -1.09
C MET A 15 -0.66 5.38 -0.96
N VAL A 16 -0.33 6.04 0.16
CA VAL A 16 -0.68 7.45 0.36
C VAL A 16 -0.06 8.32 -0.72
N TYR A 17 1.20 8.07 -1.08
CA TYR A 17 1.89 8.80 -2.13
C TYR A 17 1.19 8.63 -3.49
N GLU A 18 0.81 7.40 -3.86
CA GLU A 18 0.13 7.14 -5.14
C GLU A 18 -1.26 7.76 -5.19
N LEU A 19 -2.04 7.67 -4.11
CA LEU A 19 -3.36 8.30 -4.03
C LEU A 19 -3.24 9.83 -4.13
N TYR A 20 -2.24 10.42 -3.48
CA TYR A 20 -1.98 11.86 -3.57
C TYR A 20 -1.52 12.28 -4.97
N ARG A 21 -0.62 11.52 -5.58
CA ARG A 21 -0.08 11.80 -6.92
C ARG A 21 -1.12 11.64 -8.03
N SER A 22 -1.94 10.60 -7.94
CA SER A 22 -2.97 10.30 -8.95
C SER A 22 -4.26 11.08 -8.74
N GLY A 23 -4.46 11.65 -7.53
CA GLY A 23 -5.71 12.29 -7.14
C GLY A 23 -6.88 11.31 -6.96
N LEU A 24 -6.61 10.01 -6.98
CA LEU A 24 -7.63 8.97 -6.85
C LEU A 24 -7.85 8.63 -5.37
N GLY A 25 -9.10 8.33 -5.02
CA GLY A 25 -9.47 7.81 -3.70
C GLY A 25 -9.24 6.30 -3.55
N GLU A 26 -8.90 5.62 -4.64
CA GLU A 26 -8.63 4.19 -4.72
C GLU A 26 -7.48 3.91 -5.68
N THR A 27 -6.76 2.82 -5.43
CA THR A 27 -5.69 2.31 -6.31
C THR A 27 -5.84 0.80 -6.43
N ASN A 28 -5.02 0.09 -7.20
CA ASN A 28 -5.06 -1.37 -7.27
C ASN A 28 -3.72 -1.96 -6.83
N PHE A 29 -3.75 -3.24 -6.41
CA PHE A 29 -2.55 -3.93 -5.95
C PHE A 29 -1.45 -3.90 -7.00
N GLU A 30 -1.80 -4.04 -8.27
CA GLU A 30 -0.87 -3.97 -9.37
C GLU A 30 -0.24 -2.58 -9.49
N LYS A 31 -0.96 -1.46 -9.47
CA LYS A 31 -0.33 -0.13 -9.52
C LYS A 31 0.48 0.17 -8.27
N VAL A 32 0.01 -0.20 -7.09
CA VAL A 32 0.79 -0.02 -5.86
C VAL A 32 2.06 -0.84 -5.97
N CYS A 33 1.97 -2.11 -6.32
CA CYS A 33 3.12 -3.00 -6.36
C CYS A 33 4.03 -2.74 -7.56
N LEU A 34 3.49 -2.34 -8.71
CA LEU A 34 4.22 -1.82 -9.87
C LEU A 34 4.90 -0.50 -9.50
N PHE A 35 4.30 0.38 -8.70
CA PHE A 35 4.99 1.55 -8.15
C PHE A 35 6.05 1.14 -7.11
N LEU A 36 5.79 0.16 -6.24
CA LEU A 36 6.79 -0.37 -5.30
C LEU A 36 7.99 -1.01 -6.01
N PHE A 37 7.77 -1.63 -7.18
CA PHE A 37 8.80 -2.30 -7.99
C PHE A 37 9.48 -1.39 -9.03
N LEU A 38 8.74 -0.52 -9.73
CA LEU A 38 9.29 0.42 -10.73
C LEU A 38 9.72 1.73 -10.10
N ALA A 39 8.93 2.29 -9.17
CA ALA A 39 9.37 3.47 -8.45
C ALA A 39 10.31 2.99 -7.36
N THR A 40 11.59 3.22 -7.64
CA THR A 40 12.74 3.30 -6.74
C THR A 40 12.41 3.67 -5.29
N THR A 41 11.29 4.34 -5.01
CA THR A 41 10.75 4.70 -3.70
C THR A 41 10.75 3.58 -2.66
N VAL A 42 10.37 2.32 -2.94
CA VAL A 42 10.44 1.27 -1.88
C VAL A 42 11.73 0.51 -1.86
N ALA A 43 12.41 0.31 -2.98
CA ALA A 43 13.80 -0.14 -2.93
C ALA A 43 14.68 0.87 -2.14
N SER A 44 14.49 2.18 -2.35
CA SER A 44 15.21 3.25 -1.66
C SER A 44 14.73 3.45 -0.24
N LEU A 45 13.43 3.37 0.05
CA LEU A 45 12.91 3.40 1.42
C LEU A 45 13.35 2.15 2.18
N CYS A 46 13.31 0.95 1.60
CA CYS A 46 13.83 -0.27 2.20
C CYS A 46 15.35 -0.15 2.41
N THR A 47 16.13 0.31 1.43
CA THR A 47 17.58 0.53 1.60
C THR A 47 17.88 1.56 2.70
N SER A 48 17.18 2.70 2.70
CA SER A 48 17.26 3.74 3.75
C SER A 48 16.81 3.20 5.11
N ASN A 49 15.89 2.25 5.11
CA ASN A 49 15.41 1.55 6.30
C ASN A 49 16.15 0.24 6.58
N LYS A 50 17.24 -0.11 5.89
CA LYS A 50 17.96 -1.40 6.10
C LYS A 50 17.05 -2.66 6.02
N GLU A 51 16.03 -2.62 5.17
CA GLU A 51 15.14 -3.74 4.86
C GLU A 51 15.52 -4.33 3.49
N ALA A 52 15.42 -5.65 3.34
CA ALA A 52 15.61 -6.29 2.04
C ALA A 52 14.48 -5.88 1.08
N SER A 53 14.77 -5.76 -0.21
CA SER A 53 13.74 -5.49 -1.22
C SER A 53 12.72 -6.63 -1.22
N PRO A 54 11.44 -6.37 -0.87
CA PRO A 54 10.44 -7.42 -0.76
C PRO A 54 10.03 -7.89 -2.16
N GLY A 55 9.96 -9.22 -2.35
CA GLY A 55 9.36 -9.82 -3.54
C GLY A 55 7.85 -9.64 -3.58
N TRP A 56 7.24 -9.94 -4.72
CA TRP A 56 5.79 -9.82 -4.94
C TRP A 56 4.95 -10.57 -3.89
N ASP A 57 5.32 -11.82 -3.58
CA ASP A 57 4.63 -12.64 -2.58
C ASP A 57 4.66 -12.04 -1.18
N THR A 58 5.78 -11.40 -0.82
CA THR A 58 5.93 -10.72 0.49
C THR A 58 5.05 -9.48 0.55
N LEU A 59 5.01 -8.69 -0.53
CA LEU A 59 4.14 -7.51 -0.62
C LEU A 59 2.67 -7.90 -0.56
N MET A 60 2.29 -8.99 -1.24
CA MET A 60 0.92 -9.50 -1.20
C MET A 60 0.52 -9.93 0.21
N LYS A 61 1.39 -10.67 0.92
CA LYS A 61 1.16 -11.04 2.34
C LYS A 61 1.02 -9.82 3.25
N VAL A 62 1.82 -8.78 3.03
CA VAL A 62 1.74 -7.52 3.80
C VAL A 62 0.42 -6.81 3.52
N GLY A 63 0.00 -6.71 2.26
CA GLY A 63 -1.30 -6.15 1.88
C GLY A 63 -2.46 -6.91 2.51
N CYS A 64 -2.45 -8.25 2.46
CA CYS A 64 -3.48 -9.07 3.12
C CYS A 64 -3.57 -8.79 4.63
N LYS A 65 -2.44 -8.74 5.34
CA LYS A 65 -2.41 -8.43 6.78
C LYS A 65 -2.95 -7.03 7.11
N LEU A 66 -2.66 -6.05 6.25
CA LEU A 66 -3.21 -4.70 6.37
C LEU A 66 -4.72 -4.69 6.12
N GLY A 67 -5.21 -5.53 5.20
CA GLY A 67 -6.63 -5.75 4.94
C GLY A 67 -7.36 -6.39 6.13
N GLU A 68 -6.79 -7.46 6.69
CA GLU A 68 -7.28 -8.11 7.92
C GLU A 68 -7.34 -7.13 9.10
N SER A 69 -6.35 -6.22 9.18
CA SER A 69 -6.31 -5.16 10.19
C SER A 69 -7.28 -4.00 9.91
N ARG A 70 -8.07 -4.08 8.83
CA ARG A 70 -8.97 -3.03 8.33
C ARG A 70 -8.29 -1.66 8.20
N ILE A 71 -7.00 -1.63 7.89
CA ILE A 71 -6.28 -0.37 7.57
C ILE A 71 -6.48 -0.02 6.11
N ILE A 72 -6.54 -1.06 5.26
CA ILE A 72 -6.88 -0.95 3.85
C ILE A 72 -8.14 -1.77 3.60
N LEU A 73 -9.04 -1.25 2.77
CA LEU A 73 -10.16 -2.02 2.23
C LEU A 73 -9.68 -2.64 0.91
N CYS A 74 -9.86 -3.94 0.79
CA CYS A 74 -9.57 -4.68 -0.43
C CYS A 74 -10.90 -5.11 -1.05
N GLU A 75 -11.27 -4.56 -2.21
CA GLU A 75 -12.40 -5.10 -2.98
C GLU A 75 -11.93 -6.25 -3.87
N GLU A 76 -12.78 -7.26 -4.03
CA GLU A 76 -12.51 -8.40 -4.90
C GLU A 76 -12.39 -7.93 -6.36
N GLY A 77 -11.19 -8.11 -6.92
CA GLY A 77 -10.94 -7.99 -8.35
C GLY A 77 -10.98 -9.38 -9.00
N THR A 78 -11.18 -9.42 -10.32
CA THR A 78 -11.15 -10.66 -11.11
C THR A 78 -9.83 -11.45 -11.01
N LYS A 79 -8.76 -10.80 -10.55
CA LYS A 79 -7.47 -11.41 -10.18
C LYS A 79 -6.95 -10.74 -8.91
N HIS A 80 -6.24 -11.47 -8.05
CA HIS A 80 -5.62 -10.92 -6.83
C HIS A 80 -4.78 -9.65 -7.06
N ARG A 81 -4.12 -9.54 -8.22
CA ARG A 81 -3.31 -8.36 -8.57
C ARG A 81 -4.17 -7.12 -8.91
N LEU A 82 -5.42 -7.33 -9.30
CA LEU A 82 -6.36 -6.27 -9.68
C LEU A 82 -7.29 -5.87 -8.53
N GLN A 83 -7.08 -6.41 -7.32
CA GLN A 83 -7.86 -6.00 -6.15
C GLN A 83 -7.71 -4.50 -5.92
N LYS A 84 -8.85 -3.83 -5.81
CA LYS A 84 -8.88 -2.40 -5.50
C LYS A 84 -8.54 -2.22 -4.03
N LEU A 85 -7.64 -1.28 -3.76
CA LEU A 85 -7.16 -0.90 -2.46
C LEU A 85 -7.63 0.51 -2.15
N GLN A 86 -8.27 0.67 -1.00
CA GLN A 86 -8.65 1.95 -0.44
C GLN A 86 -8.12 2.07 0.98
N LEU A 87 -7.77 3.29 1.41
CA LEU A 87 -7.40 3.54 2.80
C LEU A 87 -8.67 3.60 3.66
N ASN A 88 -8.72 2.79 4.72
CA ASN A 88 -9.82 2.78 5.68
C ASN A 88 -9.58 3.77 6.83
N PHE A 89 -9.16 4.98 6.50
CA PHE A 89 -9.13 6.08 7.46
C PHE A 89 -10.35 6.94 7.20
N PRO A 90 -10.98 7.53 8.24
CA PRO A 90 -11.91 8.62 8.00
C PRO A 90 -11.12 9.66 7.20
N ARG A 91 -11.49 9.84 5.93
CA ARG A 91 -11.15 11.08 5.24
C ARG A 91 -11.67 12.13 6.21
N LEU A 92 -10.83 13.09 6.61
CA LEU A 92 -11.35 14.34 7.16
C LEU A 92 -12.42 14.73 6.15
N ALA A 93 -13.68 14.51 6.52
CA ALA A 93 -14.80 15.03 5.76
C ALA A 93 -14.44 16.50 5.64
N SER A 94 -14.28 16.94 4.40
CA SER A 94 -14.21 18.34 4.05
C SER A 94 -15.13 19.09 5.00
N VAL A 95 -14.53 19.85 5.92
CA VAL A 95 -15.23 20.93 6.59
C VAL A 95 -15.54 21.90 5.47
N ALA A 96 -16.72 21.74 4.88
CA ALA A 96 -17.34 22.62 3.92
C ALA A 96 -18.62 23.13 4.56
#